data_AF-A0A536XJU2-F1
#
_entry.id   AF-A0A536XJU2-F1
#
_cell.length_a   1.000
_cell.length_b   1.000
_cell.length_c   1.000
_cell.angle_alpha   90.00
_cell.angle_beta   90.00
_cell.angle_gamma   90.00
#
_symmetry.space_group_name_H-M   'P 1'
#
loop_
_entity.id
_entity.type
_entity.pdbx_description
1 polymer ?
#
loop_
_entity_poly.entity_id
_entity_poly.type
_entity_poly.pdbx_seq_one_letter_code
_entity_poly.pdbx_strand_id
1 'polypeptide(L)'
;MVQLNGDKSAPLEVPTFDPLIVLWQFYFAPPEQDVMQFNIATTRKVYHYTFRRDGTETITLPFGDVEAEVWRRESGDGQLDARVWMAPSLHFVAVKVRLWNTRATVEFLLDSIRVDSTVAQQ
;
A
#
# COMPACT_ATOMS: atom_id res chain seq x y z
N MET A 1 -13.59 1.91 18.47
CA MET A 1 -14.07 0.54 18.27
C MET A 1 -14.66 0.45 16.87
N VAL A 2 -14.36 -0.61 16.12
CA VAL A 2 -15.00 -0.89 14.83
C VAL A 2 -15.89 -2.14 14.96
N GLN A 3 -17.06 -2.11 14.35
CA GLN A 3 -17.94 -3.28 14.23
C GLN A 3 -17.43 -4.17 13.08
N LEU A 4 -17.18 -5.43 13.40
CA LEU A 4 -16.76 -6.47 12.46
C LEU A 4 -17.94 -7.41 12.22
N ASN A 5 -17.87 -8.19 11.14
CA ASN A 5 -18.90 -9.18 10.82
C ASN A 5 -19.09 -10.19 11.97
N GLY A 6 -20.36 -10.52 12.26
CA GLY A 6 -20.75 -11.48 13.29
C GLY A 6 -20.75 -10.91 14.70
N ASP A 7 -21.19 -9.65 14.86
CA ASP A 7 -21.33 -8.92 16.14
C ASP A 7 -20.03 -8.85 16.97
N LYS A 8 -18.89 -8.90 16.29
CA LYS A 8 -17.57 -8.74 16.91
C LYS A 8 -17.15 -7.29 16.86
N SER A 9 -16.49 -6.83 17.91
CA SER A 9 -15.88 -5.50 17.94
C SER A 9 -14.39 -5.59 18.22
N ALA A 10 -13.59 -4.75 17.57
CA ALA A 10 -12.17 -4.61 17.84
C ALA A 10 -11.80 -3.16 18.18
N PRO A 11 -10.78 -2.92 19.01
CA PRO A 11 -10.18 -1.61 19.13
C PRO A 11 -9.62 -1.19 17.75
N LEU A 12 -9.79 0.10 17.45
CA LEU A 12 -9.24 0.70 16.24
C LEU A 12 -8.12 1.63 16.69
N GLU A 13 -6.89 1.18 16.52
CA GLU A 13 -5.70 1.98 16.82
C GLU A 13 -5.49 3.01 15.71
N VAL A 14 -5.15 4.25 16.06
CA VAL A 14 -4.92 5.30 15.05
C VAL A 14 -3.42 5.42 14.75
N PRO A 15 -3.01 5.56 13.48
CA PRO A 15 -3.86 5.50 12.29
C PRO A 15 -4.24 4.05 11.91
N THR A 16 -5.47 3.85 11.44
CA THR A 16 -5.90 2.62 10.74
C THR A 16 -6.47 3.00 9.38
N PHE A 17 -6.12 2.22 8.37
CA PHE A 17 -6.50 2.43 6.98
C PHE A 17 -7.44 1.32 6.50
N ASP A 18 -8.22 1.58 5.47
CA ASP A 18 -8.82 0.52 4.67
C ASP A 18 -7.80 0.01 3.61
N PRO A 19 -8.02 -1.19 3.03
CA PRO A 19 -7.06 -1.78 2.08
C PRO A 19 -6.84 -0.99 0.79
N LEU A 20 -7.77 -0.12 0.39
CA LEU A 20 -7.64 0.69 -0.84
C LEU A 20 -6.93 2.02 -0.54
N ILE A 21 -7.23 2.67 0.58
CA ILE A 21 -6.59 3.94 0.93
C ILE A 21 -5.12 3.78 1.33
N VAL A 22 -4.74 2.60 1.85
CA VAL A 22 -3.35 2.26 2.21
C VAL A 22 -2.40 2.12 1.00
N LEU A 23 -2.87 2.33 -0.22
CA LEU A 23 -2.00 2.44 -1.39
C LEU A 23 -1.68 3.90 -1.74
N TRP A 24 -2.42 4.85 -1.17
CA TRP A 24 -2.39 6.27 -1.50
C TRP A 24 -1.88 7.16 -0.36
N GLN A 25 -1.92 6.69 0.88
CA GLN A 25 -1.40 7.42 2.04
C GLN A 25 0.03 7.93 1.84
N PHE A 26 0.89 7.21 1.12
CA PHE A 26 2.28 7.63 0.89
C PHE A 26 2.42 8.83 -0.05
N TYR A 27 1.37 9.13 -0.82
CA TYR A 27 1.26 10.39 -1.54
C TYR A 27 1.23 11.60 -0.59
N PHE A 28 0.53 11.46 0.54
CA PHE A 28 0.34 12.53 1.52
C PHE A 28 1.38 12.49 2.65
N ALA A 29 1.86 11.30 2.98
CA ALA A 29 2.85 11.06 4.03
C ALA A 29 3.93 10.09 3.51
N PRO A 30 4.94 10.62 2.78
CA PRO A 30 6.07 9.82 2.33
C PRO A 30 6.75 9.03 3.45
N PRO A 31 7.32 7.85 3.16
CA PRO A 31 8.07 7.08 4.15
C PRO A 31 9.30 7.85 4.65
N GLU A 32 9.41 8.02 5.97
CA GLU A 32 10.59 8.67 6.60
C GLU A 32 11.65 7.68 7.09
N GLN A 33 11.32 6.38 7.16
CA GLN A 33 12.15 5.33 7.74
C GLN A 33 12.10 4.07 6.87
N ASP A 34 13.17 3.27 6.87
CA ASP A 34 13.24 2.02 6.10
C ASP A 34 12.30 0.91 6.61
N VAL A 35 11.64 1.11 7.75
CA VAL A 35 10.63 0.20 8.30
C VAL A 35 9.38 1.00 8.61
N MET A 36 8.24 0.50 8.16
CA MET A 36 6.94 1.10 8.43
C MET A 36 5.97 0.08 8.99
N GLN A 37 5.12 0.54 9.90
CA GLN A 37 4.06 -0.27 10.48
C GLN A 37 2.71 0.37 10.19
N PHE A 38 1.72 -0.44 9.84
CA PHE A 38 0.38 0.04 9.57
C PHE A 38 -0.70 -0.94 9.99
N ASN A 39 -1.80 -0.35 10.41
CA ASN A 39 -3.02 -1.05 10.77
C ASN A 39 -3.98 -0.98 9.59
N ILE A 40 -4.45 -2.14 9.12
CA ILE A 40 -5.46 -2.24 8.06
C ILE A 40 -6.73 -2.87 8.61
N ALA A 41 -7.81 -2.11 8.63
CA ALA A 41 -9.13 -2.61 8.99
C ALA A 41 -9.82 -3.22 7.76
N THR A 42 -10.28 -4.45 7.92
CA THR A 42 -11.24 -5.09 7.02
C THR A 42 -12.54 -5.36 7.76
N THR A 43 -13.59 -5.77 7.05
CA THR A 43 -14.85 -6.21 7.68
C THR A 43 -14.68 -7.43 8.61
N ARG A 44 -13.57 -8.18 8.50
CA ARG A 44 -13.33 -9.41 9.26
C ARG A 44 -12.42 -9.22 10.47
N LYS A 45 -11.36 -8.44 10.31
CA LYS A 45 -10.35 -8.17 11.35
C LYS A 45 -9.50 -6.96 11.01
N VAL A 46 -8.79 -6.46 12.00
CA VAL A 46 -7.69 -5.50 11.85
C VAL A 46 -6.39 -6.29 11.69
N TYR A 47 -5.60 -5.94 10.69
CA TYR A 47 -4.27 -6.49 10.43
C TYR A 47 -3.21 -5.49 10.84
N HIS A 48 -2.14 -5.97 11.46
CA HIS A 48 -0.94 -5.18 11.75
C HIS A 48 0.15 -5.67 10.83
N TYR A 49 0.58 -4.81 9.90
CA TYR A 49 1.60 -5.15 8.93
C TYR A 49 2.83 -4.30 9.14
N THR A 50 3.99 -4.97 9.08
CA THR A 50 5.29 -4.32 9.03
C THR A 50 5.84 -4.48 7.62
N PHE A 51 6.33 -3.40 7.04
CA PHE A 51 7.00 -3.40 5.75
C PHE A 51 8.40 -2.82 5.90
N ARG A 52 9.33 -3.37 5.14
CA ARG A 52 10.71 -2.94 5.09
C ARG A 52 11.13 -2.58 3.68
N ARG A 53 11.86 -1.48 3.53
CA ARG A 53 12.52 -1.11 2.28
C ARG A 53 13.65 -2.09 1.97
N ASP A 54 13.63 -2.62 0.76
CA ASP A 54 14.47 -3.73 0.28
C ASP A 54 15.41 -3.29 -0.86
N GLY A 55 15.20 -2.10 -1.42
CA GLY A 55 16.06 -1.52 -2.46
C GLY A 55 15.30 -0.60 -3.40
N THR A 56 15.82 -0.44 -4.61
CA THR A 56 15.18 0.26 -5.73
C THR A 56 15.18 -0.62 -6.97
N GLU A 57 14.17 -0.45 -7.83
CA GLU A 57 14.00 -1.18 -9.09
C GLU A 57 13.38 -0.24 -10.13
N THR A 58 13.85 -0.30 -11.37
CA THR A 58 13.24 0.41 -12.49
C THR A 58 12.04 -0.37 -13.01
N ILE A 59 10.88 0.26 -13.03
CA ILE A 59 9.63 -0.30 -13.56
C ILE A 59 9.27 0.41 -14.86
N THR A 60 9.15 -0.35 -15.95
CA THR A 60 8.64 0.17 -17.22
C THR A 60 7.12 0.27 -17.18
N LEU A 61 6.60 1.49 -17.31
CA LEU A 61 5.18 1.80 -17.32
C LEU A 61 4.77 2.36 -18.70
N PRO A 62 3.47 2.42 -19.06
CA PRO A 62 3.03 2.94 -20.35
C PRO A 62 3.50 4.37 -20.67
N PHE A 63 3.83 5.15 -19.65
CA PHE A 63 4.30 6.53 -19.76
C PHE A 63 5.83 6.69 -19.56
N GLY A 64 6.57 5.60 -19.43
CA GLY A 64 8.03 5.59 -19.34
C GLY A 64 8.58 4.74 -18.21
N ASP A 65 9.91 4.68 -18.13
CA ASP A 65 10.63 4.00 -17.05
C ASP A 65 10.65 4.86 -15.78
N VAL A 66 10.34 4.23 -14.66
CA VAL A 66 10.27 4.90 -13.35
C VAL A 66 11.09 4.11 -12.34
N GLU A 67 12.03 4.77 -11.67
CA GLU A 67 12.70 4.18 -10.50
C GLU A 67 11.73 4.17 -9.30
N ALA A 68 11.56 2.99 -8.70
CA ALA A 68 10.68 2.79 -7.57
C ALA A 68 11.41 2.11 -6.41
N GLU A 69 11.12 2.55 -5.20
CA GLU A 69 11.56 1.88 -3.99
C GLU A 69 10.77 0.60 -3.79
N VAL A 70 11.48 -0.49 -3.49
CA VAL A 70 10.88 -1.80 -3.25
C VAL A 70 10.64 -1.97 -1.77
N TRP A 71 9.39 -2.22 -1.39
CA TRP A 71 8.96 -2.43 -0.02
C TRP A 71 8.38 -3.82 0.12
N ARG A 72 8.84 -4.58 1.11
CA ARG A 72 8.42 -5.96 1.34
C ARG A 72 7.73 -6.07 2.68
N ARG A 73 6.59 -6.77 2.72
CA ARG A 73 5.96 -7.14 3.99
C ARG A 73 6.90 -8.06 4.76
N GLU A 74 7.21 -7.70 6.00
CA GLU A 74 7.87 -8.60 6.93
C GLU A 74 6.84 -9.64 7.37
N SER A 75 7.16 -10.91 7.10
CA SER A 75 6.24 -12.04 7.28
C SER A 75 5.76 -12.12 8.73
N GLY A 76 4.44 -12.08 8.93
CA GLY A 76 3.83 -12.21 10.27
C GLY A 76 3.00 -13.47 10.47
N ASP A 77 2.50 -14.11 9.41
CA ASP A 77 1.52 -15.20 9.53
C ASP A 77 1.55 -16.23 8.38
N GLY A 78 2.42 -16.08 7.38
CA GLY A 78 2.54 -17.01 6.24
C GLY A 78 1.30 -17.09 5.33
N GLN A 79 0.31 -16.21 5.51
CA GLN A 79 -0.97 -16.26 4.77
C GLN A 79 -0.94 -15.50 3.45
N LEU A 80 -0.17 -14.40 3.39
CA LEU A 80 -0.10 -13.51 2.23
C LEU A 80 1.20 -12.72 2.25
N ASP A 81 2.09 -12.99 1.33
CA ASP A 81 3.24 -12.14 1.10
C ASP A 81 2.86 -10.94 0.24
N ALA A 82 3.56 -9.82 0.43
CA ALA A 82 3.33 -8.61 -0.33
C ALA A 82 4.65 -7.90 -0.64
N ARG A 83 4.71 -7.33 -1.85
CA ARG A 83 5.75 -6.42 -2.29
C ARG A 83 5.09 -5.23 -3.00
N VAL A 84 5.56 -4.03 -2.68
CA VAL A 84 5.04 -2.76 -3.20
C VAL A 84 6.21 -1.98 -3.76
N TRP A 85 6.03 -1.41 -4.95
CA TRP A 85 6.99 -0.51 -5.57
C TRP A 85 6.42 0.90 -5.52
N MET A 86 7.06 1.78 -4.76
CA MET A 86 6.65 3.17 -4.59
C MET A 86 7.58 4.09 -5.35
N ALA A 87 7.07 4.91 -6.25
CA ALA A 87 7.90 5.77 -7.09
C ALA A 87 8.10 7.15 -6.45
N PRO A 88 9.30 7.52 -5.94
CA PRO A 88 9.51 8.81 -5.30
C PRO A 88 9.24 9.99 -6.25
N SER A 89 9.56 9.84 -7.54
CA SER A 89 9.28 10.83 -8.59
C SER A 89 7.79 11.09 -8.83
N LEU A 90 6.93 10.17 -8.42
CA LEU A 90 5.47 10.27 -8.47
C LEU A 90 4.88 10.44 -7.07
N HIS A 91 5.57 11.13 -6.17
CA HIS A 91 5.16 11.32 -4.77
C HIS A 91 4.86 9.98 -4.07
N PHE A 92 5.74 8.99 -4.24
CA PHE A 92 5.61 7.67 -3.61
C PHE A 92 4.31 6.92 -3.93
N VAL A 93 3.63 7.23 -5.03
CA VAL A 93 2.51 6.40 -5.49
C VAL A 93 3.00 4.98 -5.75
N ALA A 94 2.20 4.00 -5.31
CA ALA A 94 2.44 2.60 -5.61
C ALA A 94 2.25 2.34 -7.12
N VAL A 95 3.36 2.18 -7.84
CA VAL A 95 3.35 1.92 -9.30
C VAL A 95 3.22 0.44 -9.63
N LYS A 96 3.55 -0.43 -8.68
CA LYS A 96 3.37 -1.86 -8.78
C LYS A 96 3.07 -2.43 -7.41
N VAL A 97 2.15 -3.39 -7.32
CA VAL A 97 1.88 -4.17 -6.12
C VAL A 97 1.79 -5.62 -6.50
N ARG A 98 2.54 -6.48 -5.81
CA ARG A 98 2.47 -7.93 -5.97
C ARG A 98 2.09 -8.56 -4.65
N LEU A 99 1.00 -9.31 -4.66
CA LEU A 99 0.50 -10.08 -3.53
C LEU A 99 0.53 -11.56 -3.91
N TRP A 100 1.01 -12.42 -3.03
CA TRP A 100 1.03 -13.85 -3.33
C TRP A 100 0.90 -14.73 -2.10
N ASN A 101 0.41 -15.94 -2.32
CA ASN A 101 0.47 -17.04 -1.37
C ASN A 101 0.56 -18.36 -2.14
N THR A 102 0.36 -19.49 -1.44
CA THR A 102 0.42 -20.82 -2.05
C THR A 102 -0.66 -21.10 -3.11
N ARG A 103 -1.73 -20.30 -3.16
CA ARG A 103 -2.88 -20.52 -4.05
C ARG A 103 -2.90 -19.61 -5.25
N ALA A 104 -2.44 -18.36 -5.09
CA ALA A 104 -2.52 -17.36 -6.14
C ALA A 104 -1.43 -16.30 -6.02
N THR A 105 -1.11 -15.70 -7.16
CA THR A 105 -0.37 -14.45 -7.25
C THR A 105 -1.26 -13.42 -7.95
N VAL A 106 -1.34 -12.23 -7.38
CA VAL A 106 -2.04 -11.08 -7.96
C VAL A 106 -1.03 -9.96 -8.13
N GLU A 107 -1.03 -9.34 -9.30
CA GLU A 107 -0.18 -8.20 -9.61
C GLU A 107 -1.05 -7.03 -10.08
N PHE A 108 -0.80 -5.85 -9.51
CA PHE A 108 -1.36 -4.58 -9.94
C PHE A 108 -0.22 -3.75 -10.53
N LEU A 109 -0.44 -3.17 -11.70
CA LEU A 109 0.48 -2.27 -12.36
C LEU A 109 -0.23 -0.96 -12.63
N LEU A 110 0.44 0.15 -12.35
CA LEU A 110 -0.10 1.46 -12.66
C LEU A 110 -0.11 1.68 -14.16
N ASP A 111 -1.31 1.84 -14.72
CA ASP A 111 -1.49 2.18 -16.12
C ASP A 111 -1.48 3.70 -16.33
N SER A 112 -2.35 4.41 -15.60
CA SER A 112 -2.45 5.87 -15.71
C SER A 112 -3.02 6.51 -14.43
N ILE A 113 -2.61 7.76 -14.17
CA ILE A 113 -3.23 8.66 -13.18
C ILE A 113 -3.68 9.90 -13.95
N ARG A 114 -4.94 10.29 -13.74
CA ARG A 114 -5.51 11.50 -14.34
C ARG A 114 -6.13 12.32 -13.23
N VAL A 115 -5.74 13.59 -13.16
CA VAL A 115 -6.34 14.56 -12.25
C VAL A 115 -6.99 15.60 -13.15
N ASP A 116 -8.29 15.81 -12.96
CA ASP A 116 -8.97 16.90 -13.65
C ASP A 116 -8.33 18.22 -13.21
N SER A 117 -7.95 19.06 -14.17
CA SER A 117 -7.31 20.35 -13.93
C SER A 117 -8.25 21.41 -13.33
N THR A 118 -9.36 21.00 -12.74
CA THR A 118 -10.35 21.89 -12.11
C THR A 118 -10.39 21.67 -10.61
N VAL A 119 -9.39 22.20 -9.91
CA VAL A 119 -9.55 22.60 -8.51
C VAL A 119 -9.26 24.11 -8.41
N ALA A 120 -10.36 24.85 -8.50
CA ALA A 120 -10.67 26.15 -7.92
C ALA A 120 -9.56 27.21 -7.81
N GLN A 121 -9.67 28.23 -8.66
CA GLN A 121 -9.46 29.60 -8.20
C GLN A 121 -10.44 29.88 -7.05
N GLN A 122 -9.96 29.94 -5.81
CA GLN A 122 -10.59 30.67 -4.70
C GLN A 122 -9.49 31.30 -3.84
#